data_AF-A0A350U2U6-F1
#
_entry.id   AF-A0A350U2U6-F1
#
_cell.length_a   1.000
_cell.length_b   1.000
_cell.length_c   1.000
_cell.angle_alpha   90.00
_cell.angle_beta   90.00
_cell.angle_gamma   90.00
#
_symmetry.space_group_name_H-M   'P 1'
#
loop_
_entity.id
_entity.type
_entity.pdbx_description
1 polymer ?
#
loop_
_entity_poly.entity_id
_entity_poly.type
_entity_poly.pdbx_seq_one_letter_code
_entity_poly.pdbx_strand_id
1 'polypeptide(L)'
;MDACCSTGRLTAYRWGALGLIAAWAGLLASCGHFDAGLTVWQANRQVAASDYNQALALYLGLEAASLPPSERPGLLQYNTATVYARLGEDQAAQGLFEQAARSQNPELASLALHNLGTLLYGQADYAGALAAWRSSLERHPGRPETVRAYEAAWRLLQTQADIRADRERSGYQPGVGGNFGMFAVSSSAARALFTSGGLDANASQPDH
;
A
#
# COMPACT_ATOMS: atom_id res chain seq x y z
N MET A 1 -60.97 -43.07 -37.28
CA MET A 1 -60.77 -42.53 -35.93
C MET A 1 -59.40 -43.01 -35.47
N ASP A 2 -58.62 -42.15 -34.81
CA ASP A 2 -57.37 -42.43 -34.06
C ASP A 2 -56.15 -41.61 -34.52
N ALA A 3 -56.10 -40.35 -34.08
CA ALA A 3 -54.87 -39.56 -34.01
C ALA A 3 -55.05 -38.39 -33.02
N CYS A 4 -54.90 -38.62 -31.71
CA CYS A 4 -54.89 -37.49 -30.75
C CYS A 4 -54.04 -37.66 -29.48
N CYS A 5 -53.22 -38.72 -29.32
CA CYS A 5 -52.61 -39.03 -28.02
C CYS A 5 -51.08 -39.22 -27.99
N SER A 6 -50.27 -38.43 -28.72
CA SER A 6 -48.79 -38.52 -28.59
C SER A 6 -48.04 -37.25 -28.14
N THR A 7 -48.71 -36.11 -27.99
CA THR A 7 -48.04 -34.81 -27.73
C THR A 7 -47.58 -34.58 -26.28
N GLY A 8 -48.06 -35.35 -25.29
CA GLY A 8 -47.71 -35.13 -23.87
C GLY A 8 -46.32 -35.61 -23.44
N ARG A 9 -45.68 -36.54 -24.17
CA ARG A 9 -44.37 -37.11 -23.79
C ARG A 9 -43.16 -36.28 -24.23
N LEU A 10 -43.32 -35.46 -25.26
CA LEU A 10 -42.22 -34.68 -25.85
C LEU A 10 -41.86 -33.43 -25.03
N THR A 11 -42.81 -32.87 -24.29
CA THR A 11 -42.54 -31.73 -23.39
C THR A 11 -41.77 -32.19 -22.15
N ALA A 12 -42.19 -33.26 -21.49
CA ALA A 12 -41.49 -33.80 -20.30
C ALA A 12 -40.01 -34.13 -20.56
N TYR A 13 -39.68 -34.70 -21.73
CA TYR A 13 -38.30 -35.00 -22.12
C TYR A 13 -37.46 -33.73 -22.35
N ARG A 14 -38.04 -32.65 -22.88
CA ARG A 14 -37.34 -31.37 -23.10
C ARG A 14 -37.01 -30.67 -21.79
N TRP A 15 -37.90 -30.72 -20.79
CA TRP A 15 -37.63 -30.16 -19.45
C TRP A 15 -36.62 -31.02 -18.66
N GLY A 16 -36.67 -32.35 -18.78
CA GLY A 16 -35.68 -33.24 -18.17
C GLY A 16 -34.28 -33.11 -18.79
N ALA A 17 -34.19 -32.97 -20.11
CA ALA A 17 -32.92 -32.77 -20.82
C ALA A 17 -32.29 -31.39 -20.51
N LEU A 18 -33.10 -30.32 -20.44
CA LEU A 18 -32.63 -28.99 -20.03
C LEU A 18 -32.17 -28.98 -18.57
N GLY A 19 -32.86 -29.70 -17.68
CA GLY A 19 -32.45 -29.86 -16.28
C GLY A 19 -31.11 -30.60 -16.12
N LEU A 20 -30.89 -31.67 -16.89
CA LEU A 20 -29.61 -32.37 -16.92
C LEU A 20 -28.48 -31.50 -17.49
N ILE A 21 -28.70 -30.80 -18.60
CA ILE A 21 -27.68 -29.90 -19.18
C ILE A 21 -27.31 -28.78 -18.20
N ALA A 22 -28.28 -28.18 -17.50
CA ALA A 22 -28.02 -27.17 -16.48
C ALA A 22 -27.24 -27.74 -15.28
N ALA A 23 -27.54 -28.97 -14.84
CA ALA A 23 -26.81 -29.65 -13.78
C ALA A 23 -25.35 -29.97 -14.17
N TRP A 24 -25.13 -30.44 -15.41
CA TRP A 24 -23.80 -30.68 -15.96
C TRP A 24 -22.99 -29.38 -16.13
N ALA A 25 -23.64 -28.29 -16.58
CA ALA A 25 -23.00 -26.97 -16.66
C ALA A 25 -22.62 -26.43 -15.28
N GLY A 26 -23.46 -26.64 -14.26
CA GLY A 26 -23.14 -26.29 -12.87
C GLY A 26 -21.95 -27.05 -12.30
N LEU A 27 -21.82 -28.35 -12.62
CA LEU A 27 -20.68 -29.18 -12.21
C LEU A 27 -19.36 -28.71 -12.85
N LEU A 28 -19.38 -28.37 -14.15
CA LEU A 28 -18.19 -27.86 -14.86
C LEU A 28 -17.74 -26.48 -14.35
N ALA A 29 -18.69 -25.58 -14.05
CA ALA A 29 -18.39 -24.27 -13.48
C ALA A 29 -17.73 -24.37 -12.09
N SER A 30 -18.14 -25.35 -11.29
CA SER A 30 -17.56 -25.62 -9.96
C SER A 30 -16.08 -26.03 -10.06
N CYS A 31 -15.69 -26.82 -11.07
CA CYS A 31 -14.30 -27.19 -11.30
C CYS A 31 -13.41 -25.99 -11.62
N GLY A 32 -13.91 -25.00 -12.37
CA GLY A 32 -13.13 -23.79 -12.70
C GLY A 32 -12.85 -22.89 -11.49
N HIS A 33 -13.82 -22.75 -10.57
CA HIS A 33 -13.63 -21.95 -9.36
C HIS A 33 -12.67 -22.63 -8.35
N PHE A 34 -12.71 -23.96 -8.30
CA PHE A 34 -11.79 -24.76 -7.49
C PHE A 34 -10.34 -24.66 -7.97
N ASP A 35 -10.11 -24.72 -9.30
CA ASP A 35 -8.77 -24.60 -9.90
C ASP A 35 -8.13 -23.23 -9.65
N ALA A 36 -8.94 -22.16 -9.70
CA ALA A 36 -8.49 -20.81 -9.35
C ALA A 36 -8.02 -20.72 -7.88
N GLY A 37 -8.77 -21.32 -6.95
CA GLY A 37 -8.40 -21.36 -5.53
C GLY A 37 -7.08 -22.11 -5.28
N LEU A 38 -6.87 -23.24 -5.97
CA LEU A 38 -5.62 -24.00 -5.88
C LEU A 38 -4.42 -23.18 -6.42
N THR A 39 -4.61 -22.48 -7.53
CA THR A 39 -3.56 -21.63 -8.13
C THR A 39 -3.18 -20.48 -7.20
N VAL A 40 -4.15 -19.83 -6.54
CA VAL A 40 -3.87 -18.80 -5.52
C VAL A 40 -3.07 -19.38 -4.35
N TRP A 41 -3.42 -20.57 -3.87
CA TRP A 41 -2.67 -21.23 -2.81
C TRP A 41 -1.22 -21.51 -3.23
N GLN A 42 -1.01 -22.02 -4.45
CA GLN A 42 0.33 -22.27 -4.99
C GLN A 42 1.12 -20.97 -5.11
N ALA A 43 0.51 -19.90 -5.61
CA ALA A 43 1.13 -18.59 -5.72
C ALA A 43 1.53 -18.03 -4.34
N ASN A 44 0.63 -18.08 -3.35
CA ASN A 44 0.91 -17.66 -1.97
C ASN A 44 2.10 -18.42 -1.37
N ARG A 45 2.23 -19.72 -1.68
CA ARG A 45 3.39 -20.52 -1.26
C ARG A 45 4.69 -20.01 -1.89
N GLN A 46 4.67 -19.61 -3.16
CA GLN A 46 5.83 -19.00 -3.81
C GLN A 46 6.18 -17.63 -3.21
N VAL A 47 5.17 -16.82 -2.86
CA VAL A 47 5.39 -15.57 -2.12
C VAL A 47 6.08 -15.83 -0.79
N ALA A 48 5.66 -16.87 -0.06
CA ALA A 48 6.28 -17.27 1.20
C ALA A 48 7.73 -17.81 1.01
N ALA A 49 8.04 -18.36 -0.15
CA ALA A 49 9.39 -18.76 -0.54
C ALA A 49 10.24 -17.61 -1.12
N SER A 50 9.69 -16.39 -1.18
CA SER A 50 10.29 -15.22 -1.84
C SER A 50 10.53 -15.37 -3.35
N ASP A 51 9.92 -16.39 -3.98
CA ASP A 51 9.95 -16.62 -5.42
C ASP A 51 8.90 -15.75 -6.14
N TYR A 52 9.08 -14.42 -6.05
CA TYR A 52 8.11 -13.43 -6.52
C TYR A 52 7.80 -13.52 -8.03
N ASN A 53 8.78 -13.86 -8.86
CA ASN A 53 8.56 -14.02 -10.31
C ASN A 53 7.64 -15.20 -10.62
N GLN A 54 7.78 -16.33 -9.90
CA GLN A 54 6.90 -17.49 -10.08
C GLN A 54 5.51 -17.20 -9.52
N ALA A 55 5.42 -16.54 -8.37
CA ALA A 55 4.15 -16.09 -7.81
C ALA A 55 3.41 -15.16 -8.78
N LEU A 56 4.12 -14.20 -9.39
CA LEU A 56 3.55 -13.26 -10.34
C LEU A 56 3.01 -13.99 -11.58
N ALA A 57 3.77 -14.93 -12.14
CA ALA A 57 3.33 -15.71 -13.29
C ALA A 57 2.01 -16.46 -13.01
N LEU A 58 1.87 -17.03 -11.81
CA LEU A 58 0.64 -17.72 -11.39
C LEU A 58 -0.55 -16.75 -11.25
N TYR A 59 -0.36 -15.59 -10.60
CA TYR A 59 -1.43 -14.60 -10.49
C TYR A 59 -1.83 -14.00 -11.83
N LEU A 60 -0.87 -13.68 -12.70
CA LEU A 60 -1.15 -13.17 -14.05
C LEU A 60 -1.84 -14.21 -14.92
N GLY A 61 -1.52 -15.50 -14.76
CA GLY A 61 -2.23 -16.59 -15.41
C GLY A 61 -3.71 -16.60 -15.05
N LEU A 62 -4.05 -16.33 -13.77
CA LEU A 62 -5.43 -16.17 -13.33
C LEU A 62 -6.10 -14.93 -13.93
N GLU A 63 -5.38 -13.81 -14.03
CA GLU A 63 -5.92 -12.58 -14.64
C GLU A 63 -6.17 -12.69 -16.15
N ALA A 64 -5.33 -13.44 -16.86
CA ALA A 64 -5.50 -13.72 -18.29
C ALA A 64 -6.63 -14.72 -18.55
N ALA A 65 -6.88 -15.62 -17.60
CA ALA A 65 -7.93 -16.62 -17.69
C ALA A 65 -9.30 -16.16 -17.16
N SER A 66 -9.37 -15.06 -16.39
CA SER A 66 -10.56 -14.70 -15.61
C SER A 66 -10.93 -13.21 -15.69
N LEU A 67 -12.18 -12.97 -16.11
CA LEU A 67 -13.05 -11.79 -15.88
C LEU A 67 -12.50 -10.38 -16.22
N PRO A 68 -13.34 -9.46 -16.72
CA PRO A 68 -12.94 -8.06 -16.92
C PRO A 68 -12.45 -7.43 -15.59
N PRO A 69 -11.57 -6.42 -15.61
CA PRO A 69 -10.96 -5.85 -14.41
C PRO A 69 -11.93 -5.46 -13.28
N SER A 70 -13.16 -5.08 -13.62
CA SER A 70 -14.23 -4.72 -12.69
C SER A 70 -14.82 -5.90 -11.90
N GLU A 71 -14.65 -7.13 -12.40
CA GLU A 71 -15.18 -8.37 -11.82
C GLU A 71 -14.10 -9.23 -11.16
N ARG A 72 -12.83 -8.77 -11.22
CA ARG A 72 -11.73 -9.47 -10.57
C ARG A 72 -11.88 -9.39 -9.04
N PRO A 73 -11.69 -10.52 -8.33
CA PRO A 73 -11.72 -10.51 -6.87
C PRO A 73 -10.68 -9.54 -6.31
N GLY A 74 -11.09 -8.64 -5.42
CA GLY A 74 -10.16 -7.68 -4.80
C GLY A 74 -8.98 -8.33 -4.09
N LEU A 75 -9.14 -9.58 -3.61
CA LEU A 75 -8.05 -10.34 -3.01
C LEU A 75 -6.95 -10.70 -4.03
N LEU A 76 -7.33 -11.05 -5.26
CA LEU A 76 -6.36 -11.33 -6.32
C LEU A 76 -5.57 -10.06 -6.65
N GLN A 77 -6.25 -8.93 -6.82
CA GLN A 77 -5.62 -7.62 -7.05
C GLN A 77 -4.64 -7.27 -5.92
N TYR A 78 -5.06 -7.45 -4.66
CA TYR A 78 -4.20 -7.21 -3.49
C TYR A 78 -2.95 -8.09 -3.46
N ASN A 79 -3.10 -9.38 -3.77
CA ASN A 79 -1.98 -10.32 -3.80
C ASN A 79 -0.99 -9.99 -4.93
N THR A 80 -1.49 -9.74 -6.15
CA THR A 80 -0.66 -9.31 -7.29
C THR A 80 0.06 -8.00 -6.98
N ALA A 81 -0.62 -7.01 -6.40
CA ALA A 81 -0.03 -5.74 -5.98
C ALA A 81 1.13 -5.94 -5.00
N THR A 82 0.95 -6.83 -4.02
CA THR A 82 1.98 -7.15 -3.02
C THR A 82 3.22 -7.74 -3.68
N VAL A 83 3.05 -8.60 -4.70
CA VAL A 83 4.17 -9.15 -5.46
C VAL A 83 4.88 -8.08 -6.29
N TYR A 84 4.14 -7.21 -6.99
CA TYR A 84 4.74 -6.09 -7.72
C TYR A 84 5.55 -5.16 -6.81
N ALA A 85 5.02 -4.82 -5.63
CA ALA A 85 5.74 -4.01 -4.65
C ALA A 85 7.04 -4.69 -4.17
N ARG A 86 7.08 -6.03 -4.07
CA ARG A 86 8.29 -6.78 -3.73
C ARG A 86 9.31 -6.81 -4.85
N LEU A 87 8.86 -6.70 -6.09
CA LEU A 87 9.71 -6.62 -7.29
C LEU A 87 10.18 -5.18 -7.59
N GLY A 88 9.68 -4.17 -6.87
CA GLY A 88 9.97 -2.75 -7.12
C GLY A 88 9.16 -2.13 -8.26
N GLU A 89 8.13 -2.83 -8.73
CA GLU A 89 7.22 -2.37 -9.78
C GLU A 89 6.11 -1.48 -9.17
N ASP A 90 6.53 -0.36 -8.57
CA ASP A 90 5.68 0.39 -7.67
C ASP A 90 4.43 0.99 -8.34
N GLN A 91 4.52 1.44 -9.60
CA GLN A 91 3.36 1.97 -10.32
C GLN A 91 2.27 0.91 -10.52
N ALA A 92 2.66 -0.31 -10.88
CA ALA A 92 1.74 -1.43 -11.03
C ALA A 92 1.13 -1.83 -9.68
N ALA A 93 1.96 -1.88 -8.63
CA ALA A 93 1.51 -2.15 -7.27
C ALA A 93 0.49 -1.12 -6.78
N GLN A 94 0.77 0.16 -6.96
CA GLN A 94 -0.10 1.26 -6.55
C GLN A 94 -1.48 1.14 -7.19
N GLY A 95 -1.54 1.01 -8.52
CA GLY A 95 -2.81 0.92 -9.24
C GLY A 95 -3.66 -0.29 -8.84
N LEU A 96 -3.04 -1.41 -8.46
CA LEU A 96 -3.75 -2.59 -7.97
C LEU A 96 -4.17 -2.46 -6.50
N PHE A 97 -3.37 -1.84 -5.63
CA PHE A 97 -3.80 -1.54 -4.26
C PHE A 97 -4.99 -0.58 -4.24
N GLU A 98 -5.00 0.44 -5.10
CA GLU A 98 -6.14 1.36 -5.25
C GLU A 98 -7.42 0.64 -5.70
N GLN A 99 -7.31 -0.35 -6.58
CA GLN A 99 -8.43 -1.19 -6.99
C GLN A 99 -8.90 -2.10 -5.84
N ALA A 100 -7.98 -2.78 -5.16
CA ALA A 100 -8.30 -3.63 -4.02
C ALA A 100 -8.94 -2.86 -2.85
N ALA A 101 -8.55 -1.59 -2.66
CA ALA A 101 -9.13 -0.69 -1.65
C ALA A 101 -10.62 -0.38 -1.89
N ARG A 102 -11.13 -0.59 -3.11
CA ARG A 102 -12.57 -0.45 -3.45
C ARG A 102 -13.39 -1.67 -3.09
N SER A 103 -12.77 -2.74 -2.57
CA SER A 103 -13.47 -3.93 -2.12
C SER A 103 -14.58 -3.59 -1.11
N GLN A 104 -15.70 -4.31 -1.23
CA GLN A 104 -16.79 -4.24 -0.27
C GLN A 104 -16.43 -4.88 1.07
N ASN A 105 -15.40 -5.73 1.11
CA ASN A 105 -14.87 -6.28 2.35
C ASN A 105 -14.02 -5.20 3.06
N PRO A 106 -14.46 -4.67 4.22
CA PRO A 106 -13.76 -3.59 4.91
C PRO A 106 -12.35 -3.97 5.37
N GLU A 107 -12.15 -5.25 5.72
CA GLU A 107 -10.87 -5.80 6.15
C GLU A 107 -9.84 -5.70 5.01
N LEU A 108 -10.20 -6.28 3.85
CA LEU A 108 -9.37 -6.28 2.66
C LEU A 108 -9.11 -4.85 2.15
N ALA A 109 -10.15 -4.00 2.13
CA ALA A 109 -10.00 -2.61 1.75
C ALA A 109 -9.00 -1.89 2.67
N SER A 110 -9.09 -2.13 3.99
CA SER A 110 -8.14 -1.59 4.95
C SER A 110 -6.71 -2.11 4.72
N LEU A 111 -6.52 -3.39 4.35
CA LEU A 111 -5.18 -3.98 4.09
C LEU A 111 -4.55 -3.36 2.85
N ALA A 112 -5.33 -3.21 1.79
CA ALA A 112 -4.88 -2.57 0.56
C ALA A 112 -4.46 -1.12 0.82
N LEU A 113 -5.25 -0.35 1.58
CA LEU A 113 -4.92 1.02 1.97
C LEU A 113 -3.67 1.10 2.87
N HIS A 114 -3.47 0.12 3.76
CA HIS A 114 -2.25 0.05 4.57
C HIS A 114 -0.99 -0.15 3.73
N ASN A 115 -1.05 -1.10 2.79
CA ASN A 115 0.06 -1.38 1.89
C ASN A 115 0.31 -0.24 0.90
N LEU A 116 -0.75 0.42 0.41
CA LEU A 116 -0.65 1.63 -0.39
C LEU A 116 0.09 2.75 0.38
N GLY A 117 -0.28 2.98 1.64
CA GLY A 117 0.41 3.96 2.47
C GLY A 117 1.90 3.62 2.66
N THR A 118 2.22 2.34 2.84
CA THR A 118 3.61 1.86 2.95
C THR A 118 4.40 2.07 1.66
N LEU A 119 3.78 1.80 0.50
CA LEU A 119 4.38 2.01 -0.80
C LEU A 119 4.69 3.50 -1.04
N LEU A 120 3.70 4.37 -0.81
CA LEU A 120 3.85 5.84 -0.95
C LEU A 120 4.90 6.40 0.02
N TYR A 121 4.97 5.86 1.24
CA TYR A 121 6.00 6.22 2.20
C TYR A 121 7.41 5.87 1.69
N GLY A 122 7.58 4.70 1.07
CA GLY A 122 8.82 4.29 0.42
C GLY A 122 9.25 5.22 -0.72
N GLN A 123 8.28 5.83 -1.41
CA GLN A 123 8.49 6.83 -2.46
C GLN A 123 8.69 8.26 -1.93
N ALA A 124 8.76 8.43 -0.61
CA ALA A 124 8.82 9.72 0.08
C ALA A 124 7.57 10.63 -0.13
N ASP A 125 6.46 10.08 -0.63
CA ASP A 125 5.16 10.75 -0.60
C ASP A 125 4.50 10.56 0.78
N TYR A 126 5.00 11.29 1.76
CA TYR A 126 4.52 11.21 3.14
C TYR A 126 3.08 11.71 3.31
N ALA A 127 2.65 12.67 2.48
CA ALA A 127 1.29 13.19 2.52
C ALA A 127 0.29 12.15 2.00
N GLY A 128 0.58 11.53 0.85
CA GLY A 128 -0.20 10.43 0.31
C GLY A 128 -0.22 9.22 1.25
N ALA A 129 0.91 8.88 1.87
CA ALA A 129 1.00 7.81 2.84
C ALA A 129 0.08 8.01 4.05
N LEU A 130 0.10 9.22 4.64
CA LEU A 130 -0.76 9.58 5.76
C LEU A 130 -2.25 9.51 5.39
N ALA A 131 -2.63 9.98 4.20
CA ALA A 131 -4.00 9.89 3.72
C ALA A 131 -4.45 8.43 3.57
N ALA A 132 -3.62 7.57 2.96
CA ALA A 132 -3.91 6.16 2.79
C ALA A 132 -4.05 5.41 4.12
N TRP A 133 -3.13 5.62 5.07
CA TRP A 133 -3.22 5.02 6.41
C TRP A 133 -4.41 5.54 7.21
N ARG A 134 -4.74 6.82 7.10
CA ARG A 134 -5.96 7.35 7.71
C ARG A 134 -7.20 6.65 7.17
N SER A 135 -7.34 6.53 5.85
CA SER A 135 -8.47 5.81 5.25
C SER A 135 -8.47 4.32 5.63
N SER A 136 -7.30 3.70 5.80
CA SER A 136 -7.17 2.32 6.32
C SER A 136 -7.76 2.20 7.73
N LEU A 137 -7.45 3.16 8.62
CA LEU A 137 -7.97 3.21 10.00
C LEU A 137 -9.46 3.56 10.07
N GLU A 138 -9.97 4.38 9.14
CA GLU A 138 -11.41 4.65 9.03
C GLU A 138 -12.20 3.39 8.66
N ARG A 139 -11.62 2.50 7.83
CA ARG A 139 -12.21 1.19 7.49
C ARG A 139 -12.06 0.17 8.62
N HIS A 140 -10.92 0.16 9.31
CA HIS A 140 -10.63 -0.79 10.38
C HIS A 140 -9.73 -0.15 11.47
N PRO A 141 -10.31 0.46 12.52
CA PRO A 141 -9.55 1.20 13.54
C PRO A 141 -8.58 0.35 14.37
N GLY A 142 -8.81 -0.96 14.44
CA GLY A 142 -8.09 -1.88 15.33
C GLY A 142 -6.73 -2.38 14.85
N ARG A 143 -6.03 -1.66 13.97
CA ARG A 143 -4.74 -2.10 13.40
C ARG A 143 -3.54 -1.35 13.99
N PRO A 144 -2.87 -1.93 14.99
CA PRO A 144 -1.79 -1.25 15.69
C PRO A 144 -0.59 -0.96 14.76
N GLU A 145 -0.34 -1.79 13.75
CA GLU A 145 0.68 -1.55 12.73
C GLU A 145 0.39 -0.30 11.89
N THR A 146 -0.85 -0.09 11.46
CA THR A 146 -1.25 1.12 10.72
C THR A 146 -1.14 2.36 11.60
N VAL A 147 -1.56 2.28 12.86
CA VAL A 147 -1.43 3.40 13.81
C VAL A 147 0.03 3.80 13.98
N ARG A 148 0.93 2.83 14.21
CA ARG A 148 2.37 3.10 14.34
C ARG A 148 2.96 3.72 13.08
N ALA A 149 2.60 3.21 11.90
CA ALA A 149 3.09 3.74 10.63
C ALA A 149 2.62 5.20 10.41
N TYR A 150 1.34 5.46 10.66
CA TYR A 150 0.74 6.80 10.59
C TYR A 150 1.44 7.78 11.54
N GLU A 151 1.63 7.41 12.81
CA GLU A 151 2.30 8.27 13.80
C GLU A 151 3.76 8.57 13.42
N ALA A 152 4.49 7.55 12.94
CA ALA A 152 5.88 7.72 12.53
C ALA A 152 6.01 8.72 11.37
N ALA A 153 5.18 8.59 10.35
CA ALA A 153 5.18 9.51 9.22
C ALA A 153 4.71 10.91 9.59
N TRP A 154 3.73 11.02 10.48
CA TRP A 154 3.26 12.32 10.98
C TRP A 154 4.36 13.09 11.71
N ARG A 155 5.09 12.42 12.63
CA ARG A 155 6.23 13.02 13.34
C ARG A 155 7.35 13.45 12.39
N LEU A 156 7.64 12.63 11.38
CA LEU A 156 8.64 12.96 10.37
C LEU A 156 8.25 14.24 9.61
N LEU A 157 6.99 14.36 9.19
CA LEU A 157 6.51 15.52 8.44
C LEU A 157 6.56 16.81 9.29
N GLN A 158 6.16 16.73 10.56
CA GLN A 158 6.29 17.86 11.50
C GLN A 158 7.75 18.29 11.65
N THR A 159 8.65 17.33 11.88
CA THR A 159 10.09 17.62 12.01
C THR A 159 10.64 18.30 10.76
N GLN A 160 10.25 17.85 9.56
CA GLN A 160 10.66 18.49 8.31
C GLN A 160 10.11 19.92 8.17
N ALA A 161 8.87 20.16 8.60
CA ALA A 161 8.27 21.49 8.60
C ALA A 161 8.99 22.44 9.55
N ASP A 162 9.33 21.96 10.76
CA ASP A 162 10.06 22.74 11.76
C ASP A 162 11.47 23.10 11.27
N ILE A 163 12.20 22.14 10.68
CA ILE A 163 13.52 22.38 10.07
C ILE A 163 13.41 23.39 8.92
N ARG A 164 12.36 23.29 8.10
CA ARG A 164 12.14 24.24 7.00
C ARG A 164 11.89 25.65 7.54
N ALA A 165 11.03 25.79 8.54
CA ALA A 165 10.72 27.07 9.17
C ALA A 165 11.96 27.71 9.83
N ASP A 166 12.80 26.92 10.49
CA ASP A 166 14.05 27.41 11.09
C ASP A 166 15.06 27.89 10.04
N ARG A 167 15.20 27.17 8.92
CA ARG A 167 16.06 27.58 7.80
C ARG A 167 15.61 28.91 7.20
N GLU A 168 14.30 29.07 7.00
CA GLU A 168 13.70 30.31 6.49
C GLU A 168 13.92 31.47 7.47
N ARG A 169 13.71 31.25 8.77
CA ARG A 169 13.94 32.24 9.83
C ARG A 169 15.40 32.67 9.93
N SER A 170 16.32 31.71 9.80
CA SER A 170 17.76 31.95 9.92
C SER A 170 18.40 32.52 8.65
N GLY A 171 17.63 32.68 7.56
CA GLY A 171 18.14 33.19 6.28
C GLY A 171 19.16 32.26 5.62
N TYR A 172 19.13 30.95 5.93
CA TYR A 172 20.08 29.98 5.40
C TYR A 172 19.90 29.80 3.89
N GLN A 173 20.85 30.29 3.09
CA GLN A 173 20.95 29.98 1.67
C GLN A 173 21.81 28.72 1.47
N PRO A 174 21.34 27.69 0.73
CA PRO A 174 22.19 26.59 0.33
C PRO A 174 23.36 27.16 -0.47
N GLY A 175 24.58 27.02 0.05
CA GLY A 175 25.78 27.58 -0.56
C GLY A 175 25.97 27.03 -1.98
N VAL A 176 25.68 27.86 -2.99
CA VAL A 176 26.08 27.59 -4.38
C VAL A 176 27.60 27.77 -4.42
N GLY A 177 28.31 26.70 -4.77
CA GLY A 177 29.78 26.56 -4.72
C GLY A 177 30.55 27.88 -4.84
N GLY A 178 30.92 28.42 -3.68
CA GLY A 178 31.70 29.63 -3.52
C GLY A 178 32.61 29.44 -2.31
N ASN A 179 33.90 29.67 -2.54
CA ASN A 179 35.06 29.40 -1.68
C ASN A 179 34.78 29.41 -0.17
N PHE A 180 35.22 28.36 0.54
CA PHE A 180 34.97 28.11 1.96
C PHE A 180 35.51 29.23 2.89
N GLY A 181 34.74 30.29 3.07
CA GLY A 181 34.85 31.22 4.19
C GLY A 181 34.16 30.62 5.41
N MET A 182 34.90 29.79 6.16
CA MET A 182 34.43 29.15 7.38
C MET A 182 34.09 30.21 8.45
N PHE A 183 32.79 30.32 8.78
CA PHE A 183 32.16 31.15 9.84
C PHE A 183 32.16 32.68 9.66
N ALA A 184 31.09 33.21 9.06
CA ALA A 184 30.66 34.60 9.29
C ALA A 184 29.28 34.61 9.97
N VAL A 185 29.24 34.28 11.27
CA VAL A 185 28.09 34.65 12.11
C VAL A 185 28.20 36.16 12.35
N SER A 186 27.68 36.96 11.42
CA SER A 186 27.65 38.43 11.54
C SER A 186 26.34 38.89 12.20
N SER A 187 26.14 38.53 13.47
CA SER A 187 25.29 39.36 14.33
C SER A 187 25.86 39.37 15.74
N SER A 188 26.08 40.57 16.27
CA SER A 188 26.54 40.79 17.64
C SER A 188 25.61 40.15 18.68
N ALA A 189 24.34 39.95 18.33
CA ALA A 189 23.32 39.32 19.17
C ALA A 189 23.57 37.81 19.41
N ALA A 190 24.13 37.07 18.45
CA ALA A 190 24.40 35.64 18.62
C ALA A 190 25.58 35.35 19.57
N ARG A 191 26.51 36.30 19.70
CA ARG A 191 27.70 36.17 20.56
C ARG A 191 27.37 36.23 22.06
N ALA A 192 26.25 36.86 22.42
CA ALA A 192 25.79 36.97 23.80
C ALA A 192 25.09 35.71 24.32
N LEU A 193 24.63 34.81 23.44
CA LEU A 193 23.87 33.62 23.82
C LEU A 193 24.77 32.41 24.17
N PHE A 194 26.06 32.45 23.83
CA PHE A 194 27.01 31.34 24.01
C PHE A 194 28.15 31.60 25.00
N THR A 195 28.09 32.67 25.80
CA THR A 195 28.98 32.79 26.97
C THR A 195 28.47 31.84 28.06
N SER A 196 28.88 30.58 27.98
CA SER A 196 28.76 29.63 29.08
C SER A 196 29.41 30.23 30.32
N GLY A 197 28.64 30.34 31.40
CA GLY A 197 29.15 30.69 32.72
C GLY A 197 30.28 29.75 33.16
N GLY A 198 31.31 30.34 33.76
CA GLY A 198 32.49 29.61 34.23
C GLY A 198 33.46 30.48 35.03
N LEU A 199 33.03 30.81 36.25
CA LEU A 199 33.84 30.89 37.48
C LEU A 199 35.10 31.76 37.52
N ASP A 200 34.94 32.91 38.19
CA ASP A 200 35.81 33.48 39.23
C ASP A 200 37.19 32.84 39.46
N ALA A 201 38.25 33.63 39.24
CA ALA A 201 39.44 33.64 40.09
C ALA A 201 40.22 34.95 39.84
N ASN A 202 39.75 36.04 40.45
CA ASN A 202 40.56 37.23 40.69
C ASN A 202 41.50 36.92 41.86
N ALA A 203 42.76 36.61 41.56
CA ALA A 203 43.83 36.56 42.56
C ALA A 203 45.02 37.39 42.06
N SER A 204 45.43 38.32 42.93
CA SER A 204 46.68 39.10 42.96
C SER A 204 46.88 40.22 41.92
N GLN A 205 46.61 41.45 42.38
CA GLN A 205 47.20 42.69 41.88
C GLN A 205 48.75 42.68 41.99
N PRO A 206 49.44 43.50 41.19
CA PRO A 206 50.91 43.64 41.22
C PRO A 206 51.40 44.72 42.21
N ASP A 207 52.56 44.43 42.80
CA ASP A 207 53.73 45.24 43.20
C ASP A 207 53.63 46.72 43.65
N HIS A 208 54.42 46.96 44.72
CA HIS A 208 55.07 48.20 45.21
C HIS A 208 54.26 49.26 45.97
#